data_AF-A0A1W9V238-F1
#
_entry.id   AF-A0A1W9V238-F1
#
_cell.length_a   1.000
_cell.length_b   1.000
_cell.length_c   1.000
_cell.angle_alpha   90.00
_cell.angle_beta   90.00
_cell.angle_gamma   90.00
#
_symmetry.space_group_name_H-M   'P 1'
#
loop_
_entity.id
_entity.type
_entity.pdbx_description
1 polymer ?
#
loop_
_entity_poly.entity_id
_entity_poly.type
_entity_poly.pdbx_seq_one_letter_code
_entity_poly.pdbx_strand_id
1 'polypeptide(L)'
;MHLDLGWFAEDTMVEPFSVAAFSLEIGEISEPVETSFGWHIIQVLGKEERPLDQRTLEQKRQAAFDDWLAEKMAEYESEFVISETWTEDLPTEPSLPPELLQLLNQPQQAPSVGDDQ
;
A
#
# COMPACT_ATOMS: atom_id res chain seq x y z
N MET A 1 5.88 21.86 36.30
CA MET A 1 5.93 20.56 35.62
C MET A 1 6.23 20.82 34.16
N HIS A 2 7.40 20.41 33.66
CA HIS A 2 7.66 20.36 32.22
C HIS A 2 7.13 19.01 31.73
N LEU A 3 6.21 19.00 30.77
CA LEU A 3 5.90 17.77 30.01
C LEU A 3 7.00 17.62 28.96
N ASP A 4 7.79 16.57 29.09
CA ASP A 4 8.70 16.11 28.04
C ASP A 4 8.08 14.88 27.36
N LEU A 5 7.90 14.96 26.05
CA LEU A 5 7.27 13.92 25.24
C LEU A 5 8.29 12.89 24.73
N GLY A 6 9.59 13.13 24.90
CA GLY A 6 10.65 12.33 24.31
C GLY A 6 10.66 12.38 22.78
N TRP A 7 11.32 11.40 22.15
CA TRP A 7 11.38 11.27 20.70
C TRP A 7 10.13 10.59 20.15
N PHE A 8 9.47 11.19 19.17
CA PHE A 8 8.32 10.62 18.47
C PHE A 8 8.45 10.82 16.96
N ALA A 9 7.77 9.96 16.20
CA ALA A 9 7.65 10.07 14.74
C ALA A 9 6.35 10.81 14.36
N GLU A 10 6.29 11.31 13.12
CA GLU A 10 5.17 12.11 12.62
C GLU A 10 3.80 11.41 12.74
N ASP A 11 3.77 10.08 12.64
CA ASP A 11 2.58 9.24 12.73
C ASP A 11 2.17 8.87 14.16
N THR A 12 2.94 9.30 15.18
CA THR A 12 2.69 8.90 16.58
C THR A 12 1.74 9.85 17.33
N MET A 13 1.62 11.10 16.87
CA MET A 13 0.78 12.12 17.50
C MET A 13 -0.37 12.51 16.58
N VAL A 14 -1.36 13.21 17.14
CA VAL A 14 -2.49 13.72 16.34
C VAL A 14 -1.99 14.69 15.28
N GLU A 15 -2.57 14.60 14.08
CA GLU A 15 -2.15 15.36 12.90
C GLU A 15 -1.87 16.85 13.14
N PRO A 16 -2.75 17.65 13.77
CA PRO A 16 -2.46 19.07 14.02
C PRO A 16 -1.22 19.28 14.90
N PHE A 17 -0.96 18.38 15.84
CA PHE A 17 0.23 18.45 16.69
C PHE A 17 1.48 18.05 15.92
N SER A 18 1.45 16.91 15.21
CA SER A 18 2.58 16.42 14.42
C SER A 18 2.99 17.43 13.37
N VAL A 19 2.05 17.95 12.58
CA VAL A 19 2.34 18.92 11.52
C VAL A 19 3.04 20.16 12.08
N ALA A 20 2.51 20.73 13.18
CA ALA A 20 3.11 21.90 13.81
C ALA A 20 4.50 21.59 14.39
N ALA A 21 4.69 20.46 15.08
CA ALA A 21 5.99 20.09 15.64
C ALA A 21 7.04 19.86 14.54
N PHE A 22 6.67 19.21 13.43
CA PHE A 22 7.61 18.92 12.34
C PHE A 22 7.91 20.13 11.46
N SER A 23 7.02 21.15 11.41
CA SER A 23 7.27 22.40 10.67
C SER A 23 8.22 23.38 11.36
N LEU A 24 8.32 23.33 12.70
CA LEU A 24 9.12 24.29 13.49
C LEU A 24 10.62 24.00 13.43
N GLU A 25 11.45 25.03 13.49
CA GLU A 25 12.88 24.87 13.67
C GLU A 25 13.24 24.44 15.11
N ILE A 26 14.44 23.87 15.30
CA ILE A 26 14.91 23.47 16.64
C ILE A 26 15.03 24.72 17.52
N GLY A 27 14.34 24.70 18.65
CA GLY A 27 14.26 25.79 19.63
C GLY A 27 13.10 26.77 19.39
N GLU A 28 12.43 26.70 18.23
CA GLU A 28 11.29 27.55 17.89
C GLU A 28 10.03 27.15 18.69
N ILE A 29 9.20 28.15 19.01
CA ILE A 29 7.94 27.99 19.72
C ILE A 29 6.78 28.22 18.76
N SER A 30 5.82 27.32 18.75
CA SER A 30 4.64 27.39 17.87
C SER A 30 3.66 28.48 18.27
N GLU A 31 2.80 28.86 17.31
CA GLU A 31 1.51 29.46 17.64
C GLU A 31 0.61 28.44 18.38
N PRO A 32 -0.47 28.88 19.05
CA PRO A 32 -1.41 27.97 19.70
C PRO A 32 -2.00 26.95 18.73
N VAL A 33 -1.76 25.66 19.00
CA VAL A 33 -2.26 24.54 18.20
C VAL A 33 -3.47 23.93 18.87
N GLU A 34 -4.62 23.96 18.20
CA GLU A 34 -5.83 23.28 18.65
C GLU A 34 -5.79 21.80 18.24
N THR A 35 -6.08 20.92 19.19
CA THR A 35 -6.26 19.49 18.95
C THR A 35 -7.54 19.03 19.64
N SER A 36 -7.94 17.77 19.44
CA SER A 36 -9.07 17.16 20.16
C SER A 36 -8.91 17.15 21.69
N PHE A 37 -7.68 17.37 22.19
CA PHE A 37 -7.36 17.45 23.62
C PHE A 37 -7.30 18.88 24.16
N GLY A 38 -7.49 19.90 23.32
CA GLY A 38 -7.44 21.32 23.67
C GLY A 38 -6.29 22.07 22.99
N TRP A 39 -5.79 23.12 23.63
CA TRP A 39 -4.78 24.02 23.07
C TRP A 39 -3.38 23.69 23.56
N HIS A 40 -2.42 23.68 22.63
CA HIS A 40 -1.03 23.29 22.88
C HIS A 40 -0.08 24.39 22.38
N ILE A 41 0.98 24.65 23.14
CA ILE A 41 2.14 25.43 22.70
C ILE A 41 3.31 24.45 22.60
N ILE A 42 3.95 24.40 21.45
CA ILE A 42 4.94 23.37 21.13
C ILE A 42 6.31 24.03 21.00
N GLN A 43 7.33 23.38 21.56
CA GLN A 43 8.72 23.74 21.34
C GLN A 43 9.50 22.49 20.93
N VAL A 44 10.24 22.58 19.82
CA VAL A 44 11.06 21.47 19.32
C VAL A 44 12.43 21.51 19.99
N LEU A 45 12.76 20.49 20.78
CA LEU A 45 14.06 20.40 21.45
C LEU A 45 15.14 19.73 20.58
N GLY A 46 14.74 18.97 19.56
CA GLY A 46 15.64 18.31 18.62
C GLY A 46 14.91 17.66 17.46
N LYS A 47 15.61 17.46 16.35
CA LYS A 47 15.17 16.67 15.19
C LYS A 47 16.26 15.68 14.81
N GLU A 48 15.86 14.47 14.45
CA GLU A 48 16.79 13.42 14.04
C GLU A 48 16.14 12.59 12.92
N GLU A 49 16.86 12.40 11.83
CA GLU A 49 16.47 11.44 10.79
C GLU A 49 16.93 10.05 11.20
N ARG A 50 15.98 9.16 11.45
CA ARG A 50 16.27 7.76 11.78
C ARG A 50 15.79 6.86 10.65
N PRO A 51 16.63 5.93 10.16
CA PRO A 51 16.18 4.96 9.18
C PRO A 51 15.10 4.07 9.81
N LEU A 52 14.07 3.79 9.02
CA LEU A 52 13.06 2.80 9.39
C LEU A 52 13.72 1.41 9.41
N ASP A 53 13.29 0.55 10.34
CA ASP A 53 13.65 -0.85 10.27
C ASP A 53 12.95 -1.53 9.08
N GLN A 54 13.52 -2.64 8.61
CA GLN A 54 13.03 -3.33 7.41
C GLN A 54 11.57 -3.75 7.53
N ARG A 55 11.14 -4.23 8.71
CA ARG A 55 9.77 -4.69 8.91
C ARG A 55 8.78 -3.54 8.83
N THR A 56 9.07 -2.41 9.49
CA THR A 56 8.21 -1.22 9.44
C THR A 56 8.13 -0.67 8.01
N LEU A 57 9.25 -0.65 7.28
CA LEU A 57 9.28 -0.22 5.89
C LEU A 57 8.39 -1.11 4.99
N GLU A 58 8.52 -2.43 5.11
CA GLU A 58 7.71 -3.39 4.36
C GLU A 58 6.21 -3.23 4.65
N GLN A 59 5.85 -3.03 5.93
CA GLN A 59 4.47 -2.79 6.34
C GLN A 59 3.91 -1.50 5.73
N LYS A 60 4.64 -0.39 5.82
CA LYS A 60 4.23 0.89 5.22
C LYS A 60 4.09 0.78 3.70
N ARG A 61 4.99 0.05 3.04
CA ARG A 61 4.91 -0.21 1.59
C ARG A 61 3.67 -1.01 1.23
N GLN A 62 3.36 -2.07 1.97
CA GLN A 62 2.19 -2.90 1.69
C GLN A 62 0.89 -2.11 1.88
N ALA A 63 0.78 -1.37 2.99
CA ALA A 63 -0.39 -0.52 3.23
C ALA A 63 -0.60 0.52 2.12
N ALA A 64 0.46 1.22 1.72
CA ALA A 64 0.37 2.19 0.62
C ALA A 64 -0.02 1.55 -0.72
N PHE A 65 0.43 0.31 -0.98
CA PHE A 65 0.03 -0.44 -2.17
C PHE A 65 -1.45 -0.85 -2.12
N ASP A 66 -1.92 -1.32 -0.96
CA ASP A 66 -3.30 -1.73 -0.76
C ASP A 66 -4.26 -0.53 -0.89
N ASP A 67 -3.91 0.62 -0.30
CA ASP A 67 -4.68 1.86 -0.42
C ASP A 67 -4.76 2.35 -1.87
N TRP A 68 -3.63 2.37 -2.58
CA TRP A 68 -3.58 2.72 -4.00
C TRP A 68 -4.40 1.75 -4.86
N LEU A 69 -4.31 0.45 -4.58
CA LEU A 69 -5.07 -0.57 -5.31
C LEU A 69 -6.57 -0.39 -5.08
N ALA A 70 -7.00 -0.14 -3.83
CA ALA A 70 -8.39 0.13 -3.50
C ALA A 70 -8.92 1.38 -4.20
N GLU A 71 -8.14 2.47 -4.24
CA GLU A 71 -8.47 3.69 -4.98
C GLU A 71 -8.68 3.39 -6.48
N LYS A 72 -7.74 2.65 -7.09
CA LYS A 72 -7.84 2.28 -8.51
C LYS A 72 -9.02 1.36 -8.78
N MET A 73 -9.26 0.37 -7.93
CA MET A 73 -10.42 -0.50 -8.05
C MET A 73 -11.72 0.28 -7.95
N ALA A 74 -11.84 1.22 -7.01
CA ALA A 74 -13.03 2.08 -6.89
C ALA A 74 -13.24 2.98 -8.12
N GLU A 75 -12.15 3.48 -8.74
CA GLU A 75 -12.20 4.23 -9.99
C GLU A 75 -12.77 3.38 -11.14
N TYR A 76 -12.25 2.16 -11.33
CA TYR A 76 -12.65 1.26 -12.43
C TYR A 76 -13.94 0.47 -12.17
N GLU A 77 -14.32 0.17 -10.93
CA GLU A 77 -15.60 -0.50 -10.58
C GLU A 77 -16.81 0.31 -11.05
N SER A 78 -16.68 1.63 -11.17
CA SER A 78 -17.72 2.48 -11.73
C SER A 78 -17.97 2.25 -13.24
N GLU A 79 -17.02 1.62 -13.94
CA GLU A 79 -17.05 1.40 -15.38
C GLU A 79 -17.40 -0.06 -15.76
N PHE A 80 -17.13 -1.03 -14.88
CA PHE A 80 -17.40 -2.46 -15.14
C PHE A 80 -18.76 -2.92 -14.60
N VAL A 81 -19.75 -3.00 -15.49
CA VAL A 81 -20.95 -3.81 -15.27
C VAL A 81 -20.62 -5.26 -15.63
N ILE A 82 -20.42 -6.14 -14.63
CA ILE A 82 -20.49 -7.59 -14.87
C ILE A 82 -21.96 -7.89 -15.17
N SER A 83 -22.32 -7.91 -16.46
CA SER A 83 -23.67 -8.29 -16.85
C SER A 83 -23.85 -9.79 -16.63
N GLU A 84 -24.91 -10.17 -15.93
CA GLU A 84 -25.35 -11.58 -15.76
C GLU A 84 -25.57 -12.30 -17.11
N THR A 85 -25.59 -11.56 -18.22
CA THR A 85 -25.71 -12.06 -19.59
C THR A 85 -24.50 -12.85 -20.07
N TRP A 86 -23.36 -12.87 -19.35
CA TRP A 86 -22.25 -13.77 -19.71
C TRP A 86 -22.69 -15.25 -19.71
N THR A 87 -23.74 -15.58 -18.98
CA THR A 87 -24.34 -16.92 -18.96
C THR A 87 -25.06 -17.27 -20.27
N GLU A 88 -25.51 -16.28 -21.04
CA GLU A 88 -26.21 -16.50 -22.32
C GLU A 88 -25.25 -16.77 -23.49
N ASP A 89 -24.01 -16.30 -23.40
CA ASP A 89 -22.95 -16.51 -24.39
C ASP A 89 -22.10 -17.77 -24.12
N LEU A 90 -22.37 -18.48 -23.01
CA LEU A 90 -21.72 -19.76 -22.75
C LEU A 90 -22.25 -20.79 -23.77
N PRO A 91 -21.38 -21.38 -24.61
CA PRO A 91 -21.82 -22.45 -25.49
C PRO A 91 -22.39 -23.58 -24.61
N THR A 92 -23.64 -24.00 -24.88
CA THR A 92 -24.34 -25.06 -24.13
C THR A 92 -23.62 -26.41 -24.15
N GLU A 93 -22.58 -26.55 -24.99
CA GLU A 93 -21.66 -27.66 -24.98
C GLU A 93 -20.23 -27.11 -24.83
N PRO A 94 -19.52 -27.39 -23.72
CA PRO A 94 -18.12 -27.01 -23.57
C PRO A 94 -17.26 -27.93 -24.45
N SER A 95 -17.33 -27.77 -25.77
CA SER A 95 -16.47 -28.51 -26.67
C SER A 95 -15.10 -27.83 -26.71
N LEU A 96 -14.09 -28.51 -26.18
CA LEU A 96 -12.70 -28.10 -26.35
C LEU A 96 -12.40 -28.03 -27.86
N PRO A 97 -11.94 -26.89 -28.39
CA PRO A 97 -11.49 -26.80 -29.77
C PRO A 97 -10.52 -27.94 -30.10
N PRO A 98 -10.65 -28.59 -31.27
CA PRO A 98 -9.87 -29.78 -31.61
C PRO A 98 -8.35 -29.53 -31.60
N GLU A 99 -7.93 -28.28 -31.80
CA GLU A 99 -6.53 -27.84 -31.68
C GLU A 99 -5.98 -28.05 -30.26
N LEU A 100 -6.78 -27.79 -29.24
CA LEU A 100 -6.40 -27.97 -27.84
C LEU A 100 -6.31 -29.46 -27.47
N LEU A 101 -7.19 -30.30 -28.03
CA LEU A 101 -7.11 -31.76 -27.88
C LEU A 101 -5.81 -32.31 -28.49
N GLN A 102 -5.34 -31.70 -29.57
CA GLN A 102 -4.09 -32.06 -30.23
C GLN A 102 -2.88 -31.76 -29.36
N LEU A 103 -2.87 -30.64 -28.64
CA LEU A 103 -1.79 -30.26 -27.73
C LEU A 103 -1.72 -31.15 -26.48
N LEU A 104 -2.87 -31.59 -25.95
CA LEU A 104 -2.91 -32.50 -24.80
C LEU A 104 -2.36 -33.90 -25.13
N ASN A 105 -2.51 -34.32 -26.39
CA ASN A 105 -2.01 -35.60 -26.88
C ASN A 105 -0.61 -35.50 -27.52
N GLN A 106 0.03 -34.33 -27.51
CA GLN A 106 1.42 -34.23 -27.92
C GLN A 106 2.33 -34.76 -26.80
N PRO A 107 3.22 -35.73 -27.09
CA PRO A 107 4.24 -36.11 -26.13
C PRO A 107 5.07 -34.86 -25.84
N GLN A 108 5.10 -34.45 -24.57
CA GLN A 108 5.95 -33.36 -24.11
C GLN A 108 7.37 -33.69 -24.53
N GLN A 109 7.92 -32.98 -25.51
CA GLN A 109 9.32 -33.16 -25.88
C GLN A 109 10.14 -32.74 -24.65
N ALA A 110 10.76 -33.72 -23.99
CA ALA A 110 11.71 -33.43 -22.93
C ALA A 110 12.78 -32.49 -23.52
N PRO A 111 13.17 -31.42 -22.81
CA PRO A 111 14.28 -30.60 -23.28
C PRO A 111 15.48 -31.53 -23.46
N SER A 112 16.07 -31.50 -24.65
CA SER A 112 17.32 -32.21 -24.93
C SER A 112 18.37 -31.69 -23.97
N VAL A 113 18.64 -32.44 -22.90
CA VAL A 113 19.88 -32.30 -22.13
C VAL A 113 20.98 -32.68 -23.11
N GLY A 114 21.62 -31.66 -23.69
CA GLY A 114 22.87 -31.83 -24.40
C GLY A 114 23.89 -32.23 -23.37
N ASP A 115 24.10 -33.53 -23.21
CA ASP A 115 25.27 -34.05 -22.49
C ASP A 115 26.51 -33.80 -23.35
N ASP A 116 27.48 -33.19 -22.68
CA ASP A 116 28.83 -32.86 -23.11
C ASP A 116 29.54 -33.99 -23.85
N GLN A 117 30.28 -33.61 -24.89
CA GLN A 117 31.51 -34.29 -25.27
C GLN A 117 32.62 -33.27 -25.53
#